data_AF-A0A8W8IVP4-F1
#
_entry.id   AF-A0A8W8IVP4-F1
#
_cell.length_a   1.000
_cell.length_b   1.000
_cell.length_c   1.000
_cell.angle_alpha   90.00
_cell.angle_beta   90.00
_cell.angle_gamma   90.00
#
_symmetry.space_group_name_H-M   'P 1'
#
loop_
_entity.id
_entity.type
_entity.pdbx_description
1 polymer ?
#
loop_
_entity_poly.entity_id
_entity_poly.type
_entity_poly.pdbx_seq_one_letter_code
_entity_poly.pdbx_strand_id
1 'polypeptide(L)'
;MSGIRQQPRKDTKMRIRAFPMTMDEKYVNNIWALLKNAIQEIQKKNNSGLSFEELYRNAYTMVLHKHGEKLYTGLRDVVTEHLVTKVHKEVTGVIPFLCMMTFSKYTFTV
;
A
#
# COMPACT_ATOMS: atom_id res chain seq x y z
N MET A 1 19.22 -0.73 -49.34
CA MET A 1 19.99 -0.31 -48.15
C MET A 1 19.08 0.52 -47.26
N SER A 2 18.93 0.06 -46.03
CA SER A 2 18.02 0.53 -45.00
C SER A 2 18.42 1.92 -44.46
N GLY A 3 17.46 2.83 -44.32
CA GLY A 3 17.66 4.14 -43.67
C GLY A 3 16.50 4.41 -42.70
N ILE A 4 16.79 4.32 -41.41
CA ILE A 4 15.85 4.20 -40.30
C ILE A 4 15.09 5.52 -40.08
N ARG A 5 13.75 5.45 -40.06
CA ARG A 5 12.84 6.54 -39.69
C ARG A 5 12.94 6.81 -38.19
N GLN A 6 13.60 7.90 -37.80
CA GLN A 6 13.61 8.36 -36.41
C GLN A 6 12.23 8.94 -36.06
N GLN A 7 11.49 8.27 -35.17
CA GLN A 7 10.34 8.87 -34.50
C GLN A 7 10.85 9.76 -33.36
N PRO A 8 10.43 11.03 -33.25
CA PRO A 8 10.75 11.84 -32.09
C PRO A 8 10.03 11.26 -30.86
N ARG A 9 10.80 10.95 -29.81
CA ARG A 9 10.27 10.55 -28.51
C ARG A 9 9.40 11.69 -28.00
N LYS A 10 8.13 11.43 -27.72
CA LYS A 10 7.27 12.38 -27.02
C LYS A 10 7.81 12.51 -25.59
N ASP A 11 8.64 13.52 -25.36
CA ASP A 11 8.94 14.01 -24.02
C ASP A 11 7.61 14.41 -23.39
N THR A 12 7.03 13.48 -22.63
CA THR A 12 5.88 13.76 -21.79
C THR A 12 6.40 14.63 -20.67
N LYS A 13 6.57 15.92 -20.97
CA LYS A 13 6.91 16.99 -20.04
C LYS A 13 5.81 16.97 -18.99
N MET A 14 6.06 16.23 -17.92
CA MET A 14 5.21 16.17 -16.75
C MET A 14 5.07 17.62 -16.28
N ARG A 15 3.90 18.20 -16.58
CA ARG A 15 3.56 19.56 -16.20
C ARG A 15 3.46 19.54 -14.68
N ILE A 16 4.45 20.13 -14.02
CA ILE A 16 4.36 20.48 -12.60
C ILE A 16 3.26 21.56 -12.53
N ARG A 17 2.02 21.13 -12.33
CA ARG A 17 0.89 22.03 -12.10
C ARG A 17 1.10 22.63 -10.72
N ALA A 18 1.09 23.96 -10.62
CA ALA A 18 1.13 24.66 -9.34
C ALA A 18 -0.07 24.24 -8.47
N PHE A 19 0.19 24.05 -7.18
CA PHE A 19 -0.75 23.49 -6.23
C PHE A 19 -1.97 24.42 -6.05
N PRO A 20 -3.21 23.93 -6.24
CA PRO A 20 -4.39 24.67 -5.83
C PRO A 20 -4.41 24.81 -4.30
N MET A 21 -4.52 26.04 -3.79
CA MET A 21 -4.45 26.40 -2.37
C MET A 21 -5.68 25.96 -1.54
N THR A 22 -6.76 25.50 -2.19
CA THR A 22 -7.95 24.97 -1.53
C THR A 22 -8.09 23.48 -1.84
N MET A 23 -7.84 22.64 -0.83
CA MET A 23 -8.03 21.20 -0.94
C MET A 23 -9.47 20.88 -0.56
N ASP A 24 -10.28 20.53 -1.55
CA ASP A 24 -11.59 19.96 -1.30
C ASP A 24 -11.46 18.62 -0.58
N GLU A 25 -12.42 18.33 0.29
CA GLU A 25 -12.47 17.10 1.08
C GLU A 25 -12.47 15.84 0.19
N LYS A 26 -13.03 15.94 -1.03
CA LYS A 26 -12.97 14.91 -2.06
C LYS A 26 -11.53 14.61 -2.53
N TYR A 27 -10.71 15.65 -2.68
CA TYR A 27 -9.32 15.49 -3.11
C TYR A 27 -8.48 14.83 -2.01
N VAL A 28 -8.71 15.20 -0.75
CA VAL A 28 -8.10 14.54 0.42
C VAL A 28 -8.44 13.05 0.44
N ASN A 29 -9.71 12.69 0.21
CA ASN A 29 -10.12 11.29 0.13
C ASN A 29 -9.48 10.53 -1.04
N ASN A 30 -9.30 11.18 -2.19
CA ASN A 30 -8.61 10.59 -3.34
C ASN A 30 -7.12 10.34 -3.05
N ILE A 31 -6.43 11.30 -2.44
CA ILE A 31 -5.05 11.12 -1.99
C ILE A 31 -4.96 9.96 -1.00
N TRP A 32 -5.88 9.91 -0.03
CA TRP A 32 -5.93 8.83 0.96
C TRP A 32 -6.12 7.47 0.29
N ALA A 33 -7.00 7.36 -0.71
CA ALA A 33 -7.21 6.13 -1.47
C ALA A 33 -5.93 5.68 -2.22
N LEU A 34 -5.19 6.62 -2.81
CA LEU A 34 -3.90 6.33 -3.46
C LEU A 34 -2.87 5.81 -2.46
N LEU A 35 -2.73 6.46 -1.31
CA LEU A 35 -1.84 6.04 -0.23
C LEU A 35 -2.22 4.65 0.30
N LYS A 36 -3.51 4.41 0.56
CA LYS A 36 -4.03 3.10 1.00
C LYS A 36 -3.68 1.99 0.00
N ASN A 37 -3.91 2.23 -1.29
CA ASN A 37 -3.58 1.26 -2.34
C ASN A 37 -2.07 0.98 -2.39
N ALA A 38 -1.23 2.02 -2.29
CA ALA A 38 0.21 1.85 -2.26
C ALA A 38 0.69 1.02 -1.07
N ILE A 39 0.15 1.26 0.12
CA ILE A 39 0.46 0.48 1.33
C ILE A 39 0.09 -0.99 1.12
N GLN A 40 -1.07 -1.27 0.52
CA GLN A 40 -1.51 -2.64 0.22
C GLN A 40 -0.62 -3.32 -0.82
N GLU A 41 -0.19 -2.62 -1.87
CA GLU A 41 0.72 -3.18 -2.87
C GLU A 41 2.12 -3.47 -2.29
N ILE A 42 2.62 -2.61 -1.39
CA ILE A 42 3.85 -2.86 -0.61
C ILE A 42 3.69 -4.14 0.23
N GLN A 43 2.56 -4.28 0.94
CA GLN A 43 2.26 -5.47 1.74
C GLN A 43 2.14 -6.75 0.89
N LYS A 44 1.73 -6.65 -0.38
CA LYS A 44 1.68 -7.76 -1.34
C LYS A 44 3.03 -8.05 -2.03
N LYS A 45 4.10 -7.32 -1.69
CA LYS A 45 5.41 -7.38 -2.35
C LYS A 45 5.39 -7.00 -3.84
N ASN A 46 4.41 -6.21 -4.28
CA ASN A 46 4.30 -5.75 -5.66
C ASN A 46 4.75 -4.28 -5.75
N ASN A 47 6.06 -4.05 -5.91
CA ASN A 47 6.64 -2.70 -5.87
C ASN A 47 6.81 -2.05 -7.26
N SER A 48 6.61 -2.80 -8.34
CA SER A 48 7.05 -2.43 -9.69
C SER A 48 6.24 -1.30 -10.34
N GLY A 49 5.25 -0.72 -9.66
CA GLY A 49 4.37 0.32 -10.18
C GLY A 49 4.16 1.53 -9.25
N LEU A 50 4.93 1.65 -8.16
CA LEU A 50 4.74 2.71 -7.18
C LEU A 50 5.75 3.85 -7.38
N SER A 51 5.25 5.07 -7.57
CA SER A 51 6.08 6.28 -7.56
C SER A 51 6.24 6.80 -6.13
N PHE A 52 7.42 6.57 -5.54
CA PHE A 52 7.74 7.04 -4.19
C PHE A 52 7.65 8.57 -4.06
N GLU A 53 8.07 9.31 -5.09
CA GLU A 53 8.02 10.77 -5.08
C GLU A 53 6.59 11.30 -5.03
N GLU A 54 5.69 10.71 -5.82
CA GLU A 54 4.28 11.11 -5.86
C GLU A 54 3.58 10.81 -4.53
N LEU A 55 3.81 9.62 -3.96
CA LEU A 55 3.27 9.24 -2.66
C LEU A 55 3.73 10.18 -1.54
N TYR A 56 5.01 10.56 -1.54
CA TYR A 56 5.56 11.49 -0.55
C TYR A 56 4.96 12.89 -0.68
N ARG A 57 4.85 13.43 -1.91
CA ARG A 57 4.21 14.73 -2.18
C ARG A 57 2.75 14.76 -1.72
N ASN A 58 2.03 13.67 -1.99
CA ASN A 58 0.63 13.52 -1.63
C ASN A 58 0.43 13.45 -0.10
N ALA A 59 1.25 12.68 0.60
CA ALA A 59 1.24 12.63 2.06
C ALA A 59 1.59 13.98 2.69
N TYR A 60 2.65 14.65 2.20
CA TYR A 60 3.06 15.97 2.66
C TYR A 60 1.93 17.00 2.51
N THR A 61 1.25 16.99 1.37
CA THR A 61 0.11 17.88 1.11
C THR A 61 -1.02 17.66 2.13
N MET A 62 -1.31 16.40 2.49
CA MET A 62 -2.35 16.09 3.48
C MET A 62 -1.98 16.58 4.89
N VAL A 63 -0.71 16.46 5.29
CA VAL A 63 -0.21 16.95 6.57
C VAL A 63 -0.20 18.49 6.60
N LEU A 64 0.21 19.12 5.50
CA LEU A 64 0.26 20.58 5.37
C LEU A 64 -1.12 21.21 5.53
N HIS A 65 -2.16 20.57 5.00
CA HIS A 65 -3.56 21.01 5.13
C HIS A 65 -4.23 20.61 6.47
N LYS A 66 -3.45 20.22 7.49
CA LYS A 66 -3.93 19.79 8.81
C LYS A 66 -4.82 18.54 8.82
N HIS A 67 -4.77 17.70 7.79
CA HIS A 67 -5.49 16.42 7.74
C HIS A 67 -4.63 15.23 8.21
N GLY A 68 -3.58 15.48 9.01
CA GLY A 68 -2.67 14.45 9.50
C GLY A 68 -3.34 13.41 10.41
N GLU A 69 -4.36 13.81 11.20
CA GLU A 69 -5.09 12.88 12.07
C GLU A 69 -5.83 11.80 11.27
N LYS A 70 -6.46 12.19 10.16
CA LYS A 70 -7.16 11.28 9.25
C LYS A 70 -6.18 10.30 8.59
N LEU A 71 -5.01 10.80 8.18
CA LEU A 71 -3.92 9.97 7.64
C LEU A 71 -3.44 8.94 8.68
N TYR A 72 -3.17 9.37 9.91
CA TYR A 72 -2.67 8.50 10.97
C TYR A 72 -3.69 7.41 11.34
N THR A 73 -4.94 7.81 11.56
CA THR A 73 -6.03 6.90 11.93
C THR A 73 -6.27 5.90 10.81
N GLY A 74 -6.38 6.37 9.57
CA GLY A 74 -6.55 5.48 8.42
C GLY A 74 -5.38 4.53 8.22
N LEU A 75 -4.14 4.99 8.46
CA LEU A 75 -2.94 4.14 8.34
C LEU A 75 -2.98 3.02 9.37
N ARG A 76 -3.27 3.37 10.62
CA ARG A 76 -3.43 2.39 11.71
C ARG A 76 -4.47 1.34 11.33
N ASP A 77 -5.63 1.76 10.87
CA ASP A 77 -6.73 0.85 10.54
C ASP A 77 -6.36 -0.09 9.38
N VAL A 78 -5.69 0.40 8.34
CA VAL A 78 -5.23 -0.42 7.21
C VAL A 78 -4.17 -1.44 7.64
N VAL A 79 -3.26 -1.05 8.53
CA VAL A 79 -2.24 -1.97 9.07
C VAL A 79 -2.89 -3.03 9.96
N THR A 80 -3.80 -2.63 10.84
CA THR A 80 -4.56 -3.56 11.69
C THR A 80 -5.40 -4.52 10.86
N GLU A 81 -6.11 -4.04 9.84
CA GLU A 81 -6.89 -4.85 8.90
C GLU A 81 -5.99 -5.88 8.20
N HIS A 82 -4.81 -5.46 7.73
CA HIS A 82 -3.86 -6.37 7.09
C HIS A 82 -3.37 -7.46 8.05
N LEU A 83 -3.00 -7.09 9.27
CA LEU A 83 -2.53 -8.05 10.28
C LEU A 83 -3.64 -9.05 10.65
N VAL A 84 -4.86 -8.58 10.91
CA VAL A 84 -5.98 -9.45 11.27
C VAL A 84 -6.38 -10.35 10.09
N THR A 85 -6.37 -9.86 8.85
CA THR A 85 -6.83 -10.68 7.72
C THR A 85 -5.78 -11.67 7.21
N LYS A 86 -4.50 -11.29 7.17
CA LYS A 86 -3.41 -12.17 6.73
C LYS A 86 -2.82 -12.98 7.87
N VAL A 87 -2.34 -12.33 8.94
CA VAL A 87 -1.60 -13.02 10.01
C VAL A 87 -2.52 -13.95 10.78
N HIS A 88 -3.76 -13.56 11.07
CA HIS A 88 -4.70 -14.47 11.74
C HIS A 88 -4.97 -15.73 10.93
N LYS A 89 -5.09 -15.62 9.59
CA LYS A 89 -5.31 -16.79 8.72
C LYS A 89 -4.08 -17.69 8.67
N GLU A 90 -2.89 -17.11 8.56
CA GLU A 90 -1.64 -17.87 8.55
C GLU A 90 -1.43 -18.59 9.90
N VAL A 91 -1.66 -17.90 11.02
CA VAL A 91 -1.51 -18.47 12.38
C VAL A 91 -2.60 -19.51 12.67
N THR A 92 -3.86 -19.27 12.31
CA THR A 92 -4.96 -20.24 12.52
C THR A 92 -4.79 -21.49 11.66
N GLY A 93 -4.12 -21.40 10.50
CA GLY A 93 -3.80 -22.58 9.69
C GLY A 93 -2.77 -23.52 10.33
N VAL A 94 -1.81 -22.98 11.10
CA VAL A 94 -0.77 -23.79 11.75
C VAL A 94 -1.17 -24.33 13.13
N ILE A 95 -2.09 -23.68 13.84
CA ILE A 95 -2.58 -24.12 15.16
C ILE A 95 -3.19 -25.54 15.15
N PRO A 96 -4.10 -25.92 14.25
CA PRO A 96 -4.67 -27.28 14.24
C PRO A 96 -3.62 -28.32 13.87
N PHE A 97 -2.64 -27.97 13.04
CA PHE A 97 -1.54 -28.89 12.69
C PHE A 97 -0.59 -29.13 13.86
N LEU A 98 -0.25 -28.09 14.64
CA LEU A 98 0.55 -28.23 15.86
C LEU A 98 -0.19 -29.04 16.94
N CYS A 99 -1.49 -28.82 17.10
CA CYS A 99 -2.31 -29.54 18.09
C CYS A 99 -2.43 -31.04 17.77
N MET A 100 -2.55 -31.40 16.49
CA MET A 100 -2.54 -32.80 16.06
C MET A 100 -1.17 -33.46 16.25
N MET A 101 -0.08 -32.75 15.96
CA MET A 101 1.29 -33.27 16.11
C MET A 101 1.67 -33.50 17.58
N THR A 102 1.22 -32.65 18.51
CA THR A 102 1.42 -32.88 19.95
C THR A 102 0.59 -34.06 20.45
N PHE A 103 -0.65 -34.21 20.01
CA PHE A 103 -1.50 -35.32 20.47
C PHE A 103 -1.01 -36.71 20.01
N SER A 104 -0.48 -36.82 18.77
CA SER A 104 0.07 -38.08 18.26
C SER A 104 1.34 -38.53 18.99
N LYS A 105 2.21 -37.60 19.44
CA LYS A 105 3.40 -37.95 20.21
C LYS A 105 3.11 -38.36 21.65
N TYR A 106 2.02 -37.86 22.25
CA TYR A 106 1.61 -38.23 23.61
C TYR A 106 0.80 -39.54 23.69
N THR A 107 0.17 -39.99 22.60
CA THR A 107 -0.62 -41.24 22.59
C THR A 107 0.22 -42.50 22.30
N PHE A 108 1.48 -42.36 21.85
CA PHE A 108 2.37 -43.49 21.53
C PHE A 108 3.39 -43.81 22.65
N THR A 109 3.26 -43.20 23.82
CA THR A 109 4.04 -43.54 25.02
C THR A 109 3.11 -44.10 26.09
N VAL A 110 2.38 -45.16 25.77
CA VAL A 110 1.81 -46.14 26.72
C VAL A 110 1.86 -47.50 26.05
#